data_AF-A0A194QYX2-F1
#
_entry.id   AF-A0A194QYX2-F1
#
_cell.length_a   1.000
_cell.length_b   1.000
_cell.length_c   1.000
_cell.angle_alpha   90.00
_cell.angle_beta   90.00
_cell.angle_gamma   90.00
#
_symmetry.space_group_name_H-M   'P 1'
#
loop_
_entity.id
_entity.type
_entity.pdbx_description
1 polymer ?
#
loop_
_entity_poly.entity_id
_entity_poly.type
_entity_poly.pdbx_seq_one_letter_code
_entity_poly.pdbx_strand_id
1 'polypeptide(L)'
;MAIKNKFPTKIPLIVERSHKERNLPALDKTKFLVPEDITMSQFLVIIRNRIRIKPNQALYLIINNRSMLSMSLTMAQAYENFGDEDGFLYITYASQEVFGYHDDMTGPSQEVEAIRHRFPNKIPLFVERYSREKEVPALGRNKFLVPQELTMSQFLYIIRTKMKLRDSQALYLLVNDKVLVSHSMTMAQAYQQFRGNDGFLRITYAAQQVFG
;
A
#
# COMPACT_ATOMS: atom_id res chain seq x y z
N MET A 1 -19.82 -12.09 22.41
CA MET A 1 -20.84 -11.01 22.50
C MET A 1 -20.91 -10.21 23.83
N ALA A 2 -19.95 -10.32 24.78
CA ALA A 2 -20.12 -9.67 26.10
C ALA A 2 -19.63 -8.21 26.23
N ILE A 3 -18.71 -7.74 25.39
CA ILE A 3 -18.09 -6.41 25.54
C ILE A 3 -18.96 -5.30 24.94
N LYS A 4 -19.53 -5.51 23.74
CA LYS A 4 -20.37 -4.50 23.07
C LYS A 4 -21.64 -4.19 23.87
N ASN A 5 -22.20 -5.18 24.57
CA ASN A 5 -23.34 -4.96 25.46
C ASN A 5 -22.99 -4.10 26.68
N LYS A 6 -21.75 -4.17 27.16
CA LYS A 6 -21.26 -3.34 28.28
C LYS A 6 -20.84 -1.93 27.84
N PHE A 7 -20.41 -1.78 26.59
CA PHE A 7 -19.94 -0.52 26.02
C PHE A 7 -20.54 -0.32 24.62
N PRO A 8 -21.85 0.02 24.52
CA PRO A 8 -22.57 0.03 23.24
C PRO A 8 -22.00 1.05 22.25
N THR A 9 -21.42 2.15 22.73
CA THR A 9 -20.84 3.23 21.90
C THR A 9 -19.34 3.09 21.72
N LYS A 10 -18.75 1.95 22.09
CA LYS A 10 -17.31 1.70 21.95
C LYS A 10 -17.03 0.48 21.09
N ILE A 11 -16.02 0.66 20.26
CA ILE A 11 -15.48 -0.37 19.40
C ILE A 11 -14.29 -1.03 20.11
N PRO A 12 -14.33 -2.33 20.37
CA PRO A 12 -13.19 -3.09 20.86
C PRO A 12 -12.18 -3.34 19.74
N LEU A 13 -10.92 -2.94 19.95
CA LEU A 13 -9.85 -3.13 18.98
C LEU A 13 -8.66 -3.88 19.58
N ILE A 14 -8.00 -4.64 18.72
CA ILE A 14 -6.67 -5.19 18.96
C ILE A 14 -5.72 -4.53 17.96
N VAL A 15 -4.73 -3.79 18.48
CA VAL A 15 -3.76 -3.03 17.70
C VAL A 15 -2.36 -3.57 17.97
N GLU A 16 -1.71 -4.08 16.93
CA GLU A 16 -0.41 -4.72 17.03
C GLU A 16 0.61 -4.12 16.07
N ARG A 17 1.88 -4.25 16.42
CA ARG A 17 2.96 -3.91 15.48
C ARG A 17 3.00 -4.98 14.40
N SER A 18 3.06 -4.59 13.13
CA SER A 18 3.23 -5.56 12.06
C SER A 18 4.53 -6.37 12.28
N HIS A 19 4.47 -7.69 12.13
CA HIS A 19 5.62 -8.60 12.16
C HIS A 19 6.79 -8.20 11.23
N LYS A 20 6.51 -7.46 10.14
CA LYS A 20 7.50 -6.98 9.16
C LYS A 20 8.09 -5.61 9.54
N GLU A 21 7.53 -4.92 10.53
CA GLU A 21 7.95 -3.60 10.97
C GLU A 21 9.24 -3.67 11.82
N ARG A 22 10.26 -2.87 11.49
CA ARG A 22 11.57 -2.88 12.19
C ARG A 22 11.96 -1.56 12.87
N ASN A 23 11.35 -0.45 12.47
CA ASN A 23 11.74 0.92 12.80
C ASN A 23 10.84 1.60 13.84
N LEU A 24 9.59 1.16 14.00
CA LEU A 24 8.67 1.70 14.99
C LEU A 24 8.75 0.91 16.31
N PRO A 25 8.61 1.57 17.47
CA PRO A 25 8.54 0.89 18.75
C PRO A 25 7.23 0.10 18.92
N ALA A 26 7.22 -0.83 19.88
CA ALA A 26 6.02 -1.57 20.27
C ALA A 26 5.04 -0.69 21.07
N LEU A 27 3.74 -1.00 21.02
CA LEU A 27 2.74 -0.41 21.90
C LEU A 27 2.78 -1.10 23.27
N ASP A 28 2.71 -0.32 24.35
CA ASP A 28 2.61 -0.86 25.71
C ASP A 28 1.28 -1.60 25.96
N LYS A 29 0.22 -1.20 25.24
CA LYS A 29 -1.12 -1.81 25.32
C LYS A 29 -1.65 -2.04 23.91
N THR A 30 -2.09 -3.27 23.65
CA THR A 30 -2.62 -3.69 22.35
C THR A 30 -4.15 -3.72 22.31
N LYS A 31 -4.85 -3.77 23.45
CA LYS A 31 -6.32 -3.78 23.49
C LYS A 31 -6.89 -2.39 23.79
N PHE A 32 -7.88 -1.97 23.00
CA PHE A 32 -8.48 -0.65 23.07
C PHE A 32 -10.01 -0.73 23.08
N LEU A 33 -10.63 0.26 23.72
CA LEU A 33 -12.05 0.57 23.58
C LEU A 33 -12.15 2.01 23.10
N VAL A 34 -12.52 2.19 21.83
CA VAL A 34 -12.49 3.49 21.15
C VAL A 34 -13.92 3.94 20.83
N PRO A 35 -14.27 5.22 21.03
CA PRO A 35 -15.55 5.75 20.58
C PRO A 35 -15.81 5.47 19.09
N GLU A 36 -17.05 5.12 18.77
CA GLU A 36 -17.44 4.66 17.43
C GLU A 36 -17.41 5.76 16.35
N ASP A 37 -17.49 7.02 16.76
CA ASP A 37 -17.50 8.23 15.94
C ASP A 37 -16.10 8.71 15.53
N ILE A 38 -15.04 8.22 16.20
CA ILE A 38 -13.66 8.56 15.87
C ILE A 38 -13.32 8.07 14.47
N THR A 39 -12.68 8.93 13.67
CA THR A 39 -12.22 8.57 12.33
C THR A 39 -10.90 7.78 12.37
N MET A 40 -10.61 7.05 11.29
CA MET A 40 -9.30 6.40 11.11
C MET A 40 -8.14 7.40 11.21
N SER A 41 -8.29 8.63 10.70
CA SER A 41 -7.28 9.69 10.83
C SER A 41 -7.05 10.13 12.28
N GLN A 42 -8.12 10.34 13.05
CA GLN A 42 -8.03 10.67 14.47
C GLN A 42 -7.41 9.52 15.26
N PHE A 43 -7.78 8.27 14.96
CA PHE A 43 -7.20 7.10 15.59
C PHE A 43 -5.71 6.93 15.28
N LEU A 44 -5.28 7.21 14.04
CA LEU A 44 -3.87 7.25 13.67
C LEU A 44 -3.06 8.23 14.53
N VAL A 45 -3.62 9.41 14.82
CA VAL A 45 -3.01 10.40 15.73
C VAL A 45 -2.90 9.85 17.15
N ILE A 46 -3.94 9.17 17.65
CA ILE A 46 -3.90 8.52 18.97
C ILE A 46 -2.78 7.49 19.05
N ILE A 47 -2.67 6.61 18.05
CA ILE A 47 -1.61 5.60 18.01
C ILE A 47 -0.24 6.28 17.95
N ARG A 48 -0.06 7.29 17.08
CA ARG A 48 1.18 8.07 16.96
C ARG A 48 1.66 8.63 18.29
N ASN A 49 0.75 9.21 19.07
CA ASN A 49 1.06 9.78 20.38
C ASN A 49 1.45 8.70 21.40
N ARG A 50 0.87 7.49 21.30
CA ARG A 50 1.21 6.38 22.20
C ARG A 50 2.56 5.75 21.90
N ILE A 51 2.93 5.58 20.63
CA ILE A 51 4.23 4.98 20.24
C ILE A 51 5.40 5.98 20.30
N ARG A 52 5.16 7.27 20.60
CA ARG A 52 6.19 8.30 20.79
C ARG A 52 7.23 8.37 19.66
N ILE A 53 6.76 8.36 18.41
CA ILE A 53 7.64 8.45 17.23
C ILE A 53 7.92 9.90 16.84
N LYS A 54 9.00 10.13 16.10
CA LYS A 54 9.36 11.49 15.64
C LYS A 54 8.28 12.06 14.70
N PRO A 55 8.10 13.40 14.63
CA PRO A 55 7.11 14.02 13.74
C PRO A 55 7.26 13.65 12.26
N ASN A 56 8.48 13.33 11.82
CA ASN A 56 8.79 12.96 10.45
C ASN A 56 8.74 11.45 10.17
N GLN A 57 8.55 10.59 11.18
CA GLN A 57 8.41 9.15 10.95
C GLN A 57 7.02 8.83 10.42
N ALA A 58 6.95 8.11 9.30
CA ALA A 58 5.68 7.68 8.76
C ALA A 58 5.05 6.61 9.67
N LEU A 59 3.71 6.61 9.73
CA LEU A 59 2.92 5.63 10.47
C LEU A 59 1.67 5.34 9.66
N TYR A 60 1.40 4.06 9.46
CA TYR A 60 0.25 3.57 8.73
C TYR A 60 -0.46 2.53 9.59
N LEU A 61 -1.80 2.52 9.53
CA LEU A 61 -2.61 1.44 10.06
C LEU A 61 -3.08 0.55 8.91
N ILE A 62 -3.28 -0.73 9.21
CA ILE A 62 -3.57 -1.80 8.26
C ILE A 62 -4.64 -2.67 8.92
N ILE A 63 -5.73 -2.94 8.22
CA ILE A 63 -6.85 -3.75 8.74
C ILE A 63 -6.97 -4.99 7.84
N ASN A 64 -6.99 -6.20 8.40
CA ASN A 64 -7.08 -7.47 7.65
C ASN A 64 -6.03 -7.61 6.51
N ASN A 65 -4.78 -7.19 6.75
CA ASN A 65 -3.70 -7.11 5.76
C ASN A 65 -4.01 -6.21 4.55
N ARG A 66 -4.99 -5.30 4.68
CA ARG A 66 -5.37 -4.30 3.68
C ARG A 66 -4.83 -2.95 4.14
N SER A 67 -4.02 -2.26 3.32
CA SER A 67 -3.67 -0.85 3.61
C SER A 67 -4.97 -0.07 3.77
N MET A 68 -5.02 0.79 4.79
CA MET A 68 -6.22 1.48 5.21
C MET A 68 -7.09 1.99 4.06
N LEU A 69 -8.36 1.59 4.13
CA LEU A 69 -9.48 2.27 3.49
C LEU A 69 -9.60 3.68 4.07
N SER A 70 -10.20 4.57 3.29
CA SER A 70 -10.27 6.02 3.50
C SER A 70 -10.07 6.49 4.94
N MET A 71 -9.15 7.44 5.14
CA MET A 71 -8.89 8.11 6.42
C MET A 71 -10.12 8.78 7.04
N SER A 72 -11.18 8.97 6.26
CA SER A 72 -12.47 9.54 6.67
C SER A 72 -13.43 8.54 7.29
N LEU A 73 -13.20 7.22 7.19
CA LEU A 73 -14.08 6.21 7.78
C LEU A 73 -14.09 6.34 9.31
N THR A 74 -15.26 6.18 9.91
CA THR A 74 -15.41 6.08 11.38
C THR A 74 -15.02 4.69 11.88
N MET A 75 -14.71 4.57 13.18
CA MET A 75 -14.47 3.27 13.81
C MET A 75 -15.69 2.34 13.69
N ALA A 76 -16.91 2.89 13.76
CA ALA A 76 -18.14 2.15 13.54
C ALA A 76 -18.16 1.50 12.15
N GLN A 77 -17.90 2.29 11.10
CA GLN A 77 -17.86 1.81 9.73
C GLN A 77 -16.73 0.81 9.51
N ALA A 78 -15.54 1.06 10.07
CA ALA A 78 -14.43 0.12 9.98
C ALA A 78 -14.76 -1.22 10.67
N TYR A 79 -15.41 -1.19 11.84
CA TYR A 79 -15.82 -2.38 12.57
C TYR A 79 -16.91 -3.16 11.82
N GLU A 80 -17.90 -2.48 11.25
CA GLU A 80 -18.96 -3.14 10.45
C GLU A 80 -18.39 -3.87 9.23
N ASN A 81 -17.40 -3.27 8.56
CA ASN A 81 -16.83 -3.84 7.34
C ASN A 81 -15.72 -4.87 7.60
N PHE A 82 -15.01 -4.80 8.74
CA PHE A 82 -13.77 -5.57 8.97
C PHE A 82 -13.66 -6.21 10.36
N GLY A 83 -14.67 -6.06 11.21
CA GLY A 83 -14.70 -6.71 12.52
C GLY A 83 -14.72 -8.23 12.37
N ASP A 84 -14.06 -8.90 13.30
CA ASP A 84 -14.01 -10.36 13.38
C ASP A 84 -15.22 -10.91 14.17
N GLU A 85 -15.54 -12.18 13.97
CA GLU A 85 -16.64 -12.88 14.65
C GLU A 85 -16.43 -12.96 16.17
N ASP A 86 -15.17 -12.90 16.61
CA ASP A 86 -14.82 -12.83 18.04
C ASP A 86 -15.26 -11.52 18.71
N GLY A 87 -15.67 -10.53 17.91
CA GLY A 87 -16.15 -9.24 18.33
C GLY A 87 -15.06 -8.19 18.52
N PHE A 88 -13.89 -8.32 17.89
CA PHE A 88 -12.83 -7.32 17.86
C PHE A 88 -12.52 -6.85 16.44
N LEU A 89 -12.03 -5.62 16.32
CA LEU A 89 -11.40 -5.13 15.08
C LEU A 89 -9.87 -5.22 15.22
N TYR A 90 -9.25 -5.97 14.30
CA TYR A 90 -7.80 -6.18 14.28
C TYR A 90 -7.11 -5.16 13.38
N ILE A 91 -6.15 -4.45 13.95
CA ILE A 91 -5.37 -3.42 13.26
C ILE A 91 -3.90 -3.69 13.49
N THR A 92 -3.10 -3.62 12.42
CA THR A 92 -1.64 -3.58 12.54
C THR A 92 -1.08 -2.22 12.14
N TYR A 93 0.04 -1.80 12.73
CA TYR A 93 0.73 -0.58 12.35
C TYR A 93 2.15 -0.81 11.84
N ALA A 94 2.60 0.06 10.93
CA ALA A 94 3.92 0.01 10.29
C ALA A 94 4.42 1.40 9.86
N SER A 95 5.73 1.52 9.65
CA SER A 95 6.45 2.71 9.15
C SER A 95 6.35 2.87 7.63
N GLN A 96 5.85 1.85 6.95
CA GLN A 96 5.66 1.83 5.51
C GLN A 96 4.22 1.50 5.19
N GLU A 97 3.66 2.23 4.24
CA GLU A 97 2.34 1.92 3.72
C GLU A 97 2.39 0.55 3.05
N VAL A 98 1.29 -0.20 3.12
CA VAL A 98 1.09 -1.42 2.32
C VAL A 98 0.73 -0.99 0.89
N PHE A 99 1.51 -0.08 0.31
CA PHE A 99 1.49 0.16 -1.13
C PHE A 99 2.22 -0.98 -1.81
N GLY A 100 1.44 -1.89 -2.39
CA GLY A 100 1.96 -2.99 -3.19
C GLY A 100 2.16 -4.32 -2.48
N TYR A 101 1.52 -4.57 -1.32
CA TYR A 101 1.55 -5.91 -0.71
C TYR A 101 0.18 -6.54 -0.62
N HIS A 102 -0.21 -7.17 -1.73
CA HIS A 102 -0.96 -8.40 -1.67
C HIS A 102 -0.02 -9.51 -2.14
N ASP A 103 0.47 -10.35 -1.21
CA ASP A 103 1.17 -11.60 -1.56
C ASP A 103 0.24 -12.51 -2.41
N ASP A 104 -1.07 -12.28 -2.33
CA ASP A 104 -2.10 -12.98 -3.12
C ASP A 104 -2.24 -12.49 -4.57
N MET A 105 -1.50 -11.48 -5.05
CA MET A 105 -1.61 -11.03 -6.46
C MET A 105 -1.05 -12.04 -7.49
N THR A 106 -0.86 -13.30 -7.11
CA THR A 106 -0.43 -14.39 -8.00
C THR A 106 -1.58 -15.03 -8.76
N GLY A 107 -2.83 -14.71 -8.42
CA GLY A 107 -3.96 -15.38 -9.05
C GLY A 107 -4.46 -14.78 -10.36
N PRO A 108 -5.45 -15.44 -10.95
CA PRO A 108 -5.94 -15.19 -12.31
C PRO A 108 -6.55 -13.80 -12.48
N SER A 109 -6.79 -13.37 -13.73
CA SER A 109 -7.38 -12.07 -14.09
C SER A 109 -8.60 -11.66 -13.25
N GLN A 110 -9.37 -12.65 -12.75
CA GLN A 110 -10.54 -12.47 -11.88
C GLN A 110 -10.18 -11.86 -10.52
N GLU A 111 -9.01 -12.17 -9.95
CA GLU A 111 -8.56 -11.57 -8.69
C GLU A 111 -8.16 -10.11 -8.85
N VAL A 112 -7.60 -9.75 -10.00
CA VAL A 112 -7.24 -8.36 -10.30
C VAL A 112 -8.48 -7.48 -10.40
N GLU A 113 -9.55 -8.01 -10.97
CA GLU A 113 -10.84 -7.32 -11.03
C GLU A 113 -11.45 -7.10 -9.64
N ALA A 114 -11.39 -8.11 -8.77
CA ALA A 114 -11.80 -7.96 -7.36
C ALA A 114 -10.95 -6.91 -6.62
N ILE A 115 -9.64 -6.88 -6.86
CA ILE A 115 -8.73 -5.86 -6.33
C ILE A 115 -9.13 -4.47 -6.83
N ARG A 116 -9.47 -4.32 -8.12
CA ARG A 116 -9.91 -3.05 -8.72
C ARG A 116 -11.26 -2.60 -8.19
N HIS A 117 -12.20 -3.51 -7.96
CA HIS A 117 -13.49 -3.18 -7.32
C HIS A 117 -13.28 -2.69 -5.89
N ARG A 118 -12.37 -3.34 -5.15
CA ARG A 118 -12.05 -2.98 -3.76
C ARG A 118 -11.20 -1.71 -3.64
N PHE A 119 -10.38 -1.42 -4.64
CA PHE A 119 -9.50 -0.25 -4.69
C PHE A 119 -9.68 0.51 -6.02
N PRO A 120 -10.82 1.18 -6.22
CA PRO A 120 -11.18 1.76 -7.53
C PRO A 120 -10.19 2.82 -8.02
N ASN A 121 -9.60 3.58 -7.10
CA ASN A 121 -8.64 4.64 -7.40
C ASN A 121 -7.18 4.14 -7.50
N LYS A 122 -6.97 2.81 -7.53
CA LYS A 122 -5.62 2.23 -7.56
C LYS A 122 -5.38 1.33 -8.77
N ILE A 123 -4.17 1.37 -9.29
CA ILE A 123 -3.73 0.64 -10.47
C ILE A 123 -2.77 -0.49 -10.06
N PRO A 124 -3.09 -1.74 -10.42
CA PRO A 124 -2.20 -2.88 -10.18
C PRO A 124 -1.07 -2.90 -11.23
N LEU A 125 0.17 -2.90 -10.75
CA LEU A 125 1.37 -2.93 -11.57
C LEU A 125 2.18 -4.19 -11.28
N PHE A 126 2.81 -4.71 -12.33
CA PHE A 126 3.90 -5.66 -12.24
C PHE A 126 5.19 -4.97 -12.71
N VAL A 127 6.15 -4.75 -11.80
CA VAL A 127 7.38 -4.02 -12.03
C VAL A 127 8.59 -4.93 -11.93
N GLU A 128 9.26 -5.16 -13.05
CA GLU A 128 10.38 -6.09 -13.14
C GLU A 128 11.65 -5.45 -13.67
N ARG A 129 12.79 -6.02 -13.27
CA ARG A 129 14.07 -5.59 -13.82
C ARG A 129 14.16 -6.11 -15.24
N TYR A 130 14.63 -5.29 -16.17
CA TYR A 130 14.90 -5.78 -17.52
C TYR A 130 15.86 -6.97 -17.46
N SER A 131 15.60 -8.02 -18.24
CA SER A 131 16.32 -9.29 -18.12
C SER A 131 17.84 -9.17 -18.31
N ARG A 132 18.28 -8.22 -19.14
CA ARG A 132 19.72 -7.97 -19.41
C ARG A 132 20.35 -6.95 -18.46
N GLU A 133 19.57 -6.34 -17.58
CA GLU A 133 20.04 -5.30 -16.67
C GLU A 133 20.79 -5.89 -15.46
N LYS A 134 21.94 -5.30 -15.13
CA LYS A 134 22.86 -5.78 -14.08
C LYS A 134 23.36 -4.68 -13.14
N GLU A 135 23.29 -3.42 -13.55
CA GLU A 135 23.81 -2.27 -12.82
C GLU A 135 22.85 -1.78 -11.74
N VAL A 136 21.53 -1.85 -11.99
CA VAL A 136 20.53 -1.49 -10.99
C VAL A 136 20.11 -2.69 -10.12
N PRO A 137 19.97 -2.49 -8.80
CA PRO A 137 19.58 -3.54 -7.87
C PRO A 137 18.15 -4.00 -8.11
N ALA A 138 17.86 -5.23 -7.72
CA ALA A 138 16.48 -5.72 -7.73
C ALA A 138 15.64 -5.00 -6.67
N LEU A 139 14.41 -4.60 -7.02
CA LEU A 139 13.41 -4.01 -6.09
C LEU A 139 12.99 -4.93 -4.93
N GLY A 140 13.40 -6.20 -4.95
CA GLY A 140 13.00 -7.24 -4.00
C GLY A 140 11.56 -7.74 -4.22
N ARG A 141 10.60 -6.84 -4.48
CA ARG A 141 9.21 -7.19 -4.84
C ARG A 141 8.78 -6.45 -6.10
N ASN A 142 7.97 -7.13 -6.90
CA ASN A 142 7.61 -6.74 -8.26
C ASN A 142 6.12 -6.42 -8.43
N LYS A 143 5.28 -6.46 -7.40
CA LYS A 143 3.86 -6.12 -7.53
C LYS A 143 3.54 -4.86 -6.74
N PHE A 144 2.79 -3.97 -7.36
CA PHE A 144 2.48 -2.65 -6.79
C PHE A 144 1.01 -2.32 -7.02
N LEU A 145 0.44 -1.55 -6.09
CA LEU A 145 -0.89 -0.97 -6.23
C LEU A 145 -0.73 0.54 -6.04
N VAL A 146 -0.80 1.32 -7.11
CA VAL A 146 -0.43 2.75 -7.12
C VAL A 146 -1.64 3.66 -7.33
N PRO A 147 -1.64 4.95 -6.96
CA PRO A 147 -2.77 5.85 -7.24
C PRO A 147 -2.87 6.06 -8.76
N GLN A 148 -4.08 6.14 -9.28
CA GLN A 148 -4.32 6.28 -10.71
C GLN A 148 -3.84 7.63 -11.26
N GLU A 149 -3.82 8.67 -10.43
CA GLU A 149 -3.39 10.04 -10.74
C GLU A 149 -1.87 10.22 -10.73
N LEU A 150 -1.12 9.24 -10.20
CA LEU A 150 0.35 9.30 -10.15
C LEU A 150 0.92 9.35 -11.57
N THR A 151 1.91 10.22 -11.81
CA THR A 151 2.57 10.29 -13.12
C THR A 151 3.72 9.28 -13.24
N MET A 152 4.10 8.95 -14.48
CA MET A 152 5.27 8.11 -14.77
C MET A 152 6.56 8.65 -14.12
N SER A 153 6.77 9.97 -14.12
CA SER A 153 7.92 10.59 -13.44
C SER A 153 7.86 10.47 -11.92
N GLN A 154 6.69 10.68 -11.31
CA GLN A 154 6.52 10.48 -9.86
C GLN A 154 6.73 9.02 -9.49
N PHE A 155 6.25 8.09 -10.32
CA PHE A 155 6.49 6.66 -10.10
C PHE A 155 7.95 6.29 -10.26
N LEU A 156 8.65 6.81 -11.28
CA LEU A 156 10.10 6.65 -11.44
C LEU A 156 10.84 7.13 -10.18
N TYR A 157 10.48 8.30 -9.64
CA TYR A 157 11.06 8.82 -8.40
C TYR A 157 10.85 7.87 -7.21
N ILE A 158 9.65 7.30 -7.06
CA ILE A 158 9.35 6.31 -6.01
C ILE A 158 10.26 5.09 -6.16
N ILE A 159 10.40 4.56 -7.39
CA ILE A 159 11.24 3.39 -7.66
C ILE A 159 12.72 3.69 -7.35
N ARG A 160 13.24 4.83 -7.80
CA ARG A 160 14.61 5.28 -7.47
C ARG A 160 14.84 5.35 -5.97
N THR A 161 13.88 5.91 -5.23
CA THR A 161 13.94 6.05 -3.77
C THR A 161 13.94 4.67 -3.08
N LYS A 162 13.08 3.74 -3.51
CA LYS A 162 13.04 2.37 -2.98
C LYS A 162 14.34 1.60 -3.22
N MET A 163 14.97 1.81 -4.36
CA MET A 163 16.27 1.22 -4.70
C MET A 163 17.47 1.93 -4.05
N LYS A 164 17.26 3.10 -3.43
CA LYS A 164 18.33 3.97 -2.89
C LYS A 164 19.40 4.33 -3.94
N LEU A 165 18.97 4.63 -5.17
CA LEU A 165 19.89 5.05 -6.23
C LEU A 165 20.47 6.44 -5.95
N ARG A 166 21.74 6.64 -6.31
CA ARG A 166 22.37 7.96 -6.34
C ARG A 166 21.81 8.80 -7.49
N ASP A 167 21.86 10.11 -7.37
CA ASP A 167 21.37 11.02 -8.42
C ASP A 167 22.09 10.83 -9.76
N SER A 168 23.37 10.45 -9.72
CA SER A 168 24.17 10.13 -10.91
C SER A 168 23.80 8.81 -11.59
N GLN A 169 23.08 7.91 -10.92
CA GLN A 169 22.66 6.64 -11.51
C GLN A 169 21.40 6.87 -12.34
N ALA A 170 21.45 6.55 -13.62
CA ALA A 170 20.29 6.59 -14.49
C ALA A 170 19.30 5.45 -14.16
N LEU A 171 18.02 5.71 -14.37
CA LEU A 171 16.96 4.70 -14.28
C LEU A 171 15.85 5.10 -15.24
N TYR A 172 15.49 4.18 -16.12
CA TYR A 172 14.42 4.33 -17.10
C TYR A 172 13.32 3.32 -16.79
N LEU A 173 12.08 3.72 -17.07
CA LEU A 173 10.91 2.83 -17.04
C LEU A 173 10.41 2.63 -18.46
N LEU A 174 10.07 1.38 -18.78
CA LEU A 174 9.41 0.98 -20.01
C LEU A 174 8.08 0.34 -19.65
N VAL A 175 7.05 0.57 -20.47
CA VAL A 175 5.78 -0.14 -20.35
C VAL A 175 5.77 -1.30 -21.34
N ASN A 176 5.39 -2.49 -20.87
CA ASN A 176 5.38 -3.74 -21.65
C ASN A 176 6.72 -4.00 -22.40
N ASP A 177 7.85 -3.81 -21.71
CA ASP A 177 9.22 -4.02 -22.20
C ASP A 177 9.68 -3.18 -23.41
N LYS A 178 8.81 -2.34 -24.00
CA LYS A 178 9.09 -1.70 -25.29
C LYS A 178 8.67 -0.25 -25.39
N VAL A 179 7.68 0.19 -24.62
CA VAL A 179 7.09 1.52 -24.80
C VAL A 179 7.73 2.49 -23.83
N LEU A 180 8.51 3.43 -24.36
CA LEU A 180 8.87 4.64 -23.63
C LEU A 180 7.63 5.55 -23.59
N VAL A 181 7.06 5.71 -22.41
CA VAL A 181 5.88 6.56 -22.21
C VAL A 181 6.29 7.96 -21.76
N SER A 182 5.42 8.94 -22.02
CA SER A 182 5.63 10.31 -21.56
C SER A 182 5.79 10.36 -20.03
N HIS A 183 6.77 11.14 -19.58
CA HIS A 183 6.99 11.47 -18.17
C HIS A 183 5.75 12.03 -17.46
N SER A 184 4.89 12.75 -18.18
CA SER A 184 3.66 13.34 -17.66
C SER A 184 2.44 12.41 -17.69
N MET A 185 2.52 11.27 -18.38
CA MET A 185 1.42 10.33 -18.47
C MET A 185 1.07 9.79 -17.08
N THR A 186 -0.22 9.72 -16.76
CA THR A 186 -0.69 9.16 -15.49
C THR A 186 -0.75 7.63 -15.53
N MET A 187 -0.69 6.98 -14.37
CA MET A 187 -0.88 5.53 -14.25
C MET A 187 -2.24 5.09 -14.80
N ALA A 188 -3.28 5.91 -14.66
CA ALA A 188 -4.60 5.66 -15.24
C ALA A 188 -4.53 5.58 -16.78
N GLN A 189 -3.90 6.56 -17.41
CA GLN A 189 -3.73 6.61 -18.87
C GLN A 189 -2.88 5.44 -19.36
N ALA A 190 -1.75 5.18 -18.72
CA ALA A 190 -0.88 4.06 -19.05
C ALA A 190 -1.60 2.71 -18.90
N TYR A 191 -2.39 2.53 -17.83
CA TYR A 191 -3.16 1.31 -17.60
C TYR A 191 -4.26 1.12 -18.66
N GLN A 192 -5.00 2.17 -18.99
CA GLN A 192 -6.04 2.10 -20.02
C GLN A 192 -5.44 1.70 -21.38
N GLN A 193 -4.25 2.21 -21.69
CA GLN A 193 -3.61 2.00 -22.99
C GLN A 193 -2.82 0.68 -23.08
N PHE A 194 -2.22 0.22 -21.98
CA PHE A 194 -1.20 -0.83 -22.03
C PHE A 194 -1.41 -1.99 -21.05
N ARG A 195 -2.55 -2.06 -20.32
CA ARG A 195 -2.82 -3.21 -19.45
C ARG A 195 -2.74 -4.54 -20.21
N GLY A 196 -2.18 -5.56 -19.57
CA GLY A 196 -2.20 -6.92 -20.06
C GLY A 196 -3.57 -7.59 -19.89
N ASN A 197 -3.74 -8.75 -20.52
CA ASN A 197 -4.95 -9.58 -20.41
C ASN A 197 -5.16 -10.17 -19.00
N ASP A 198 -4.09 -10.20 -18.21
CA ASP A 198 -4.11 -10.59 -16.80
C ASP A 198 -4.55 -9.46 -15.87
N GLY A 199 -4.84 -8.27 -16.40
CA GLY A 199 -5.28 -7.11 -15.62
C GLY A 199 -4.14 -6.31 -14.99
N PHE A 200 -2.87 -6.69 -15.18
CA PHE A 200 -1.73 -5.90 -14.68
C PHE A 200 -1.19 -4.97 -15.76
N LEU A 201 -0.71 -3.80 -15.35
CA LEU A 201 0.19 -2.99 -16.18
C LEU A 201 1.64 -3.41 -15.89
N ARG A 202 2.36 -3.87 -16.93
CA ARG A 202 3.77 -4.27 -16.80
C ARG A 202 4.68 -3.08 -17.01
N ILE A 203 5.58 -2.87 -16.06
CA ILE A 203 6.61 -1.84 -16.11
C ILE A 203 7.96 -2.52 -15.94
N THR A 204 8.90 -2.22 -16.83
CA THR A 204 10.25 -2.76 -16.77
C THR A 204 11.23 -1.64 -16.50
N TYR A 205 12.24 -1.87 -15.67
CA TYR A 205 13.26 -0.87 -15.37
C TYR A 205 14.67 -1.30 -15.77
N ALA A 206 15.46 -0.32 -16.22
CA ALA A 206 16.85 -0.49 -16.62
C ALA A 206 17.67 0.80 -16.38
N ALA A 207 18.99 0.67 -16.25
CA ALA A 207 19.95 1.76 -16.11
C ALA A 207 20.18 2.51 -17.44
N GLN A 208 19.95 1.84 -18.57
CA GLN A 208 20.12 2.39 -19.90
C GLN A 208 18.80 2.38 -20.66
N GLN A 209 18.65 3.31 -21.62
CA GLN A 209 17.54 3.21 -22.57
C GLN A 209 17.75 1.97 -23.42
N VAL A 210 16.96 0.94 -23.16
CA VAL A 210 16.89 -0.27 -23.98
C VAL A 210 16.11 0.04 -25.24
N PHE A 211 16.79 0.67 -26.20
CA PHE A 211 16.36 0.66 -27.60
C PHE A 211 16.93 -0.59 -28.26
N GLY A 212 16.03 -1.41 -28.80
CA GLY A 212 16.34 -2.54 -29.65
C GLY A 212 15.35 -2.57 -30.80
#